data_AF-A0A1I1W0F8-F1
#
_entry.id   AF-A0A1I1W0F8-F1
#
_cell.length_a   1.000
_cell.length_b   1.000
_cell.length_c   1.000
_cell.angle_alpha   90.00
_cell.angle_beta   90.00
_cell.angle_gamma   90.00
#
_symmetry.space_group_name_H-M   'P 1'
#
loop_
_entity.id
_entity.type
_entity.pdbx_description
1 polymer ?
#
loop_
_entity_poly.entity_id
_entity_poly.type
_entity_poly.pdbx_seq_one_letter_code
_entity_poly.pdbx_strand_id
1 'polypeptide(L)' 'MEELSITLTLNEINLILSGLGNMPYVHVNELIQKIQSQARGQLNVKKENE' A
#
# COMPACT_ATOMS: atom_id res chain seq x y z
N MET A 1 7.80 17.90 1.07
CA MET A 1 6.99 17.03 0.19
C MET A 1 5.59 17.06 0.75
N GLU A 2 4.57 17.18 -0.10
CA GLU A 2 3.18 17.11 0.35
C GLU A 2 2.78 15.64 0.52
N GLU A 3 2.12 15.32 1.62
CA GLU A 3 1.59 13.98 1.90
C GLU A 3 0.11 13.93 1.54
N LEU A 4 -0.32 12.85 0.91
CA LEU A 4 -1.71 12.61 0.53
C LEU A 4 -2.17 11.25 1.06
N SER A 5 -3.26 11.25 1.81
CA SER A 5 -3.93 10.02 2.26
C SER A 5 -5.08 9.67 1.32
N ILE A 6 -5.07 8.44 0.82
CA ILE A 6 -6.13 7.88 -0.03
C ILE A 6 -6.68 6.60 0.59
N THR A 7 -8.01 6.46 0.59
CA THR A 7 -8.68 5.22 0.98
C THR A 7 -8.90 4.37 -0.25
N LEU A 8 -8.42 3.13 -0.21
CA LEU A 8 -8.54 2.17 -1.30
C LEU A 8 -9.14 0.88 -0.78
N THR A 9 -9.91 0.21 -1.61
CA THR A 9 -10.33 -1.17 -1.39
C THR A 9 -9.17 -2.15 -1.61
N LEU A 10 -9.31 -3.38 -1.10
CA LEU A 10 -8.33 -4.44 -1.35
C LEU A 10 -8.15 -4.73 -2.85
N ASN A 11 -9.22 -4.61 -3.64
CA ASN A 11 -9.15 -4.86 -5.08
C ASN A 11 -8.34 -3.77 -5.80
N GLU A 12 -8.57 -2.50 -5.45
CA GLU A 12 -7.86 -1.37 -6.05
C GLU A 12 -6.37 -1.39 -5.70
N ILE A 13 -6.02 -1.68 -4.43
CA ILE A 13 -4.60 -1.77 -4.06
C ILE A 13 -3.90 -2.97 -4.71
N ASN A 14 -4.58 -4.10 -4.88
CA ASN A 14 -4.04 -5.24 -5.60
C ASN A 14 -3.81 -4.93 -7.08
N LEU A 15 -4.70 -4.19 -7.73
CA LEU A 15 -4.51 -3.73 -9.10
C LEU A 15 -3.26 -2.84 -9.22
N ILE A 16 -3.09 -1.89 -8.29
CA ILE A 16 -1.91 -1.02 -8.25
C ILE A 16 -0.64 -1.86 -8.06
N LEU A 17 -0.60 -2.76 -7.06
CA LEU A 17 0.55 -3.62 -6.81
C LEU A 17 0.90 -4.51 -8.02
N SER A 18 -0.12 -4.99 -8.73
CA SER A 18 0.07 -5.77 -9.97
C SER A 18 0.69 -4.92 -11.07
N GLY A 19 0.24 -3.66 -11.22
CA GLY A 19 0.87 -2.70 -12.13
C GLY A 19 2.33 -2.40 -11.77
N LEU A 20 2.62 -2.20 -10.47
CA LEU A 20 3.98 -1.98 -9.98
C LEU A 20 4.90 -3.19 -10.24
N GLY A 21 4.37 -4.41 -10.17
CA GLY A 21 5.11 -5.64 -10.44
C GLY A 21 5.63 -5.78 -11.88
N ASN A 22 5.05 -5.04 -12.83
CA ASN A 22 5.50 -5.02 -14.23
C ASN A 22 6.63 -3.98 -14.49
N MET A 23 7.02 -3.21 -13.48
CA MET A 23 8.08 -2.20 -13.58
C MET A 23 9.41 -2.69 -12.99
N PRO A 24 10.56 -2.11 -13.38
CA PRO A 24 11.84 -2.45 -12.79
C PRO A 24 11.84 -2.27 -11.26
N TYR A 25 12.27 -3.30 -10.53
CA TYR A 25 12.25 -3.32 -9.06
C TYR A 25 12.94 -2.11 -8.42
N VAL A 26 14.02 -1.61 -9.03
CA VAL A 26 14.79 -0.46 -8.54
C VAL A 26 13.95 0.82 -8.44
N HIS A 27 12.88 0.95 -9.23
CA HIS A 27 11.97 2.11 -9.20
C HIS A 27 10.80 1.94 -8.23
N VAL A 28 10.40 0.70 -7.93
CA VAL A 28 9.13 0.44 -7.20
C VAL A 28 9.33 -0.10 -5.78
N ASN A 29 10.54 -0.55 -5.41
CA ASN A 29 10.77 -1.20 -4.12
C ASN A 29 10.37 -0.34 -2.92
N GLU A 30 10.74 0.95 -2.90
CA GLU A 30 10.41 1.86 -1.80
C GLU A 30 8.91 2.11 -1.71
N LEU A 31 8.24 2.25 -2.86
CA LEU A 31 6.79 2.45 -2.94
C LEU A 31 6.04 1.22 -2.43
N ILE A 32 6.45 0.02 -2.85
CA ILE A 32 5.85 -1.23 -2.39
C ILE A 32 6.03 -1.39 -0.88
N GLN A 33 7.21 -1.10 -0.33
CA GLN A 33 7.45 -1.17 1.12
C GLN A 33 6.55 -0.18 1.89
N LYS A 34 6.41 1.07 1.38
CA LYS A 34 5.52 2.07 1.98
C LYS A 34 4.06 1.60 1.99
N ILE A 35 3.56 1.05 0.88
CA ILE A 35 2.21 0.49 0.79
C ILE A 35 2.01 -0.65 1.80
N GLN A 36 2.97 -1.58 1.89
CA GLN A 36 2.89 -2.71 2.82
C GLN A 36 2.88 -2.24 4.29
N SER A 37 3.68 -1.22 4.62
CA SER A 37 3.71 -0.64 5.97
C SER A 37 2.37 -0.01 6.34
N GLN A 38 1.77 0.75 5.43
CA GLN A 38 0.46 1.37 5.65
C GLN A 38 -0.65 0.33 5.80
N ALA A 39 -0.65 -0.71 4.96
CA ALA A 39 -1.62 -1.80 5.03
C ALA A 39 -1.56 -2.54 6.37
N ARG A 40 -0.36 -2.85 6.88
CA ARG A 40 -0.17 -3.47 8.20
C ARG A 40 -0.69 -2.59 9.33
N GLY A 41 -0.42 -1.28 9.27
CA GLY A 41 -0.93 -0.32 10.24
C GLY A 41 -2.47 -0.32 10.29
N GLN A 42 -3.12 -0.30 9.13
CA GLN A 42 -4.59 -0.32 9.05
C GLN A 42 -5.20 -1.65 9.53
N LEU A 43 -4.54 -2.79 9.27
CA LEU A 43 -5.00 -4.09 9.75
C LEU A 43 -4.90 -4.25 11.26
N ASN A 44 -3.87 -3.67 11.89
CA ASN A 44 -3.75 -3.67 13.36
C ASN A 44 -4.77 -2.73 14.01
N VAL A 45 -5.02 -1.54 13.44
CA VAL A 45 -6.03 -0.60 13.94
C VAL A 45 -7.44 -1.20 13.92
N LYS A 46 -7.74 -2.08 12.97
CA LYS A 46 -9.03 -2.78 12.94
C LYS A 46 -9.22 -3.79 14.08
N LYS A 47 -8.14 -4.43 14.55
CA LYS A 47 -8.19 -5.47 15.60
C LYS A 47 -8.29 -4.94 17.03
N GLU A 48 -7.89 -3.70 17.29
CA GLU A 48 -8.01 -3.09 18.63
C GLU A 48 -9.41 -2.53 18.92
N ASN A 49 -10.30 -2.51 17.92
CA ASN A 49 -11.66 -1.98 18.03
C ASN A 49 -12.75 -3.07 17.92
N GLU A 50 -12.38 -4.35 18.02
CA GLU A 50 -13.28 -5.52 18.08
C GLU A 50 -13.16 -6.23 19.44
#